data_AF-A0A1Q3BHK0-F1
#
_entry.id   AF-A0A1Q3BHK0-F1
#
_cell.length_a   1.000
_cell.length_b   1.000
_cell.length_c   1.000
_cell.angle_alpha   90.00
_cell.angle_beta   90.00
_cell.angle_gamma   90.00
#
_symmetry.space_group_name_H-M   'P 1'
#
loop_
_entity.id
_entity.type
_entity.pdbx_description
1 polymer ?
#
loop_
_entity_poly.entity_id
_entity_poly.type
_entity_poly.pdbx_seq_one_letter_code
_entity_poly.pdbx_strand_id
1 'polypeptide(L)'
;MGIMQVLQKMAEWLFSELGYRSYEVEGNPDLLYRPFVNMYFGAAYLKWLSNFEQIERTEEFVVRAFKGGTKKATHKSTLSYWKRYSSVKESLPSRKHLDGGPSLNEAAGSAAPALTDAAGSAAPALTDTGVAYTYWDSRASPEDMEELWNHPDVIKEWTKSGEKRGKVRFSHDVKKRPYLSRVELKAVAEIILSKYLSSREIKPTGWKEL
;
A
#
# COMPACT_ATOMS: atom_id res chain seq x y z
N MET A 1 -3.65 -6.94 10.90
CA MET A 1 -3.98 -7.62 9.63
C MET A 1 -3.51 -6.78 8.45
N GLY A 2 -3.22 -7.41 7.30
CA GLY A 2 -2.80 -6.72 6.08
C GLY A 2 -1.48 -5.95 6.17
N ILE A 3 -1.21 -5.12 5.15
CA ILE A 3 0.08 -4.47 4.92
C ILE A 3 0.50 -3.48 6.01
N MET A 4 -0.44 -2.71 6.56
CA MET A 4 -0.24 -1.76 7.65
C MET A 4 -0.53 -2.35 9.04
N GLN A 5 -0.83 -3.65 9.14
CA GLN A 5 -1.12 -4.32 10.40
C GLN A 5 -2.28 -3.71 11.20
N VAL A 6 -3.26 -3.13 10.50
CA VAL A 6 -4.50 -2.58 11.07
C VAL A 6 -5.32 -3.68 11.78
N LEU A 7 -5.87 -3.36 12.96
CA LEU A 7 -6.78 -4.22 13.71
C LEU A 7 -8.22 -4.00 13.29
N GLN A 8 -9.06 -5.03 13.29
CA GLN A 8 -10.47 -4.94 12.91
C GLN A 8 -11.21 -3.85 13.70
N LYS A 9 -11.14 -3.93 15.04
CA LYS A 9 -11.71 -2.94 15.96
C LYS A 9 -11.29 -1.49 15.67
N MET A 10 -10.09 -1.31 15.14
CA MET A 10 -9.56 0.03 14.83
C MET A 10 -10.17 0.56 13.54
N ALA A 11 -10.29 -0.28 12.50
CA ALA A 11 -10.95 0.09 11.26
C ALA A 11 -12.44 0.37 11.49
N GLU A 12 -13.13 -0.46 12.29
CA GLU A 12 -14.53 -0.24 12.68
C GLU A 12 -14.70 1.10 13.41
N TRP A 13 -13.86 1.38 14.41
CA TRP A 13 -13.90 2.66 15.13
C TRP A 13 -13.64 3.87 14.23
N LEU A 14 -12.67 3.78 13.30
CA LEU A 14 -12.41 4.84 12.31
C LEU A 14 -13.61 5.06 11.38
N PHE A 15 -14.28 3.98 10.99
CA PHE A 15 -15.45 4.01 10.12
C PHE A 15 -16.69 4.58 10.84
N SER A 16 -17.01 4.10 12.04
CA SER A 16 -18.21 4.47 12.79
C SER A 16 -18.08 5.86 13.43
N GLU A 17 -17.00 6.11 14.17
CA GLU A 17 -16.85 7.29 15.02
C GLU A 17 -16.15 8.45 14.32
N LEU A 18 -15.18 8.18 13.45
CA LEU A 18 -14.37 9.23 12.80
C LEU A 18 -14.76 9.51 11.34
N GLY A 19 -15.79 8.84 10.82
CA GLY A 19 -16.35 9.12 9.49
C GLY A 19 -15.47 8.74 8.30
N TYR A 20 -14.50 7.82 8.49
CA TYR A 20 -13.69 7.27 7.40
C TYR A 20 -14.46 6.17 6.66
N ARG A 21 -15.36 6.58 5.76
CA ARG A 21 -16.36 5.72 5.10
C ARG A 21 -16.08 5.37 3.63
N SER A 22 -14.87 5.66 3.12
CA SER A 22 -14.55 5.39 1.71
C SER A 22 -14.49 3.90 1.36
N TYR A 23 -14.24 3.04 2.35
CA TYR A 23 -14.29 1.59 2.22
C TYR A 23 -15.17 1.01 3.32
N GLU A 24 -16.05 0.08 2.96
CA GLU A 24 -16.88 -0.67 3.89
C GLU A 24 -16.03 -1.70 4.65
N VAL A 25 -16.25 -1.83 5.96
CA VAL A 25 -15.52 -2.79 6.82
C VAL A 25 -16.47 -3.56 7.76
N GLU A 26 -17.77 -3.27 7.72
CA GLU A 26 -18.73 -3.77 8.69
C GLU A 26 -18.84 -5.30 8.64
N GLY A 27 -18.47 -5.95 9.74
CA GLY A 27 -18.64 -7.40 9.95
C GLY A 27 -17.73 -8.32 9.15
N ASN A 28 -16.85 -7.81 8.28
CA ASN A 28 -15.99 -8.65 7.44
C ASN A 28 -14.49 -8.36 7.65
N PRO A 29 -13.80 -9.13 8.52
CA PRO A 29 -12.37 -8.95 8.79
C PRO A 29 -11.48 -9.27 7.59
N ASP A 30 -11.97 -10.04 6.61
CA ASP A 30 -11.17 -10.41 5.44
C ASP A 30 -10.87 -9.20 4.53
N LEU A 31 -11.69 -8.14 4.63
CA LEU A 31 -11.48 -6.90 3.91
C LEU A 31 -10.17 -6.22 4.32
N LEU A 32 -9.66 -6.43 5.53
CA LEU A 32 -8.37 -5.88 5.95
C LEU A 32 -7.17 -6.62 5.35
N TYR A 33 -7.36 -7.72 4.61
CA TYR A 33 -6.32 -8.29 3.75
C TYR A 33 -6.29 -7.67 2.36
N ARG A 34 -7.29 -6.84 2.00
CA ARG A 34 -7.27 -6.06 0.75
C ARG A 34 -6.31 -4.88 0.89
N PRO A 35 -5.33 -4.71 -0.01
CA PRO A 35 -4.30 -3.68 0.15
C PRO A 35 -4.84 -2.25 0.29
N PHE A 36 -5.79 -1.85 -0.56
CA PHE A 36 -6.38 -0.50 -0.54
C PHE A 36 -7.14 -0.22 0.74
N VAL A 37 -8.01 -1.14 1.17
CA VAL A 37 -8.77 -1.02 2.42
C VAL A 37 -7.82 -0.89 3.60
N ASN A 38 -6.81 -1.77 3.68
CA ASN A 38 -5.86 -1.75 4.79
C ASN A 38 -5.01 -0.47 4.82
N MET A 39 -4.53 -0.01 3.67
CA MET A 39 -3.79 1.24 3.53
C MET A 39 -4.64 2.44 3.93
N TYR A 40 -5.90 2.49 3.47
CA TYR A 40 -6.83 3.58 3.80
C TYR A 40 -7.00 3.75 5.31
N PHE A 41 -7.35 2.68 6.03
CA PHE A 41 -7.54 2.75 7.48
C PHE A 41 -6.23 2.98 8.23
N GLY A 42 -5.11 2.42 7.74
CA GLY A 42 -3.80 2.67 8.34
C GLY A 42 -3.37 4.14 8.20
N ALA A 43 -3.57 4.75 7.03
CA ALA A 43 -3.28 6.16 6.77
C ALA A 43 -4.24 7.09 7.53
N ALA A 44 -5.53 6.75 7.60
CA ALA A 44 -6.50 7.44 8.45
C ALA A 44 -6.09 7.44 9.94
N TYR A 45 -5.62 6.29 10.44
CA TYR A 45 -5.15 6.19 11.82
C TYR A 45 -3.88 7.01 12.07
N LEU A 46 -2.92 7.00 11.13
CA LEU A 46 -1.73 7.85 11.21
C LEU A 46 -2.11 9.34 11.26
N LYS A 47 -3.05 9.76 10.42
CA LYS A 47 -3.56 11.15 10.41
C LYS A 47 -4.27 11.54 11.71
N TRP A 48 -5.03 10.62 12.30
CA TRP A 48 -5.65 10.86 13.59
C TRP A 48 -4.60 10.94 14.71
N LEU A 49 -3.62 10.04 14.72
CA LEU A 49 -2.54 10.04 15.72
C LEU A 49 -1.67 11.30 15.65
N SER A 50 -1.43 11.84 14.45
CA SER A 50 -0.61 13.05 14.29
C SER A 50 -1.25 14.29 14.94
N ASN A 51 -2.55 14.27 15.20
CA ASN A 51 -3.29 15.34 15.87
C ASN A 51 -4.03 14.82 17.12
N PHE A 52 -3.49 13.80 17.78
CA PHE A 52 -4.12 13.17 18.93
C PHE A 52 -4.31 14.16 20.09
N GLU A 53 -5.53 14.23 20.64
CA GLU A 53 -5.99 15.24 21.61
C GLU A 53 -5.93 16.68 21.08
N GLN A 54 -6.08 16.87 19.76
CA GLN A 54 -6.01 18.18 19.09
C GLN A 54 -4.63 18.86 19.24
N ILE A 55 -3.60 18.07 19.50
CA ILE A 55 -2.22 18.53 19.62
C ILE A 55 -1.41 17.82 18.53
N GLU A 56 -0.60 18.60 17.81
CA GLU A 56 0.36 18.05 16.86
C GLU A 56 1.35 17.14 17.60
N ARG A 57 1.39 15.87 17.21
CA ARG A 57 2.22 14.86 17.86
C ARG A 57 3.53 14.66 17.10
N THR A 58 4.59 14.39 17.85
CA THR A 58 5.87 14.00 17.27
C THR A 58 5.76 12.69 16.51
N GLU A 59 6.63 12.50 15.53
CA GLU A 59 6.74 11.25 14.78
C GLU A 59 6.99 10.05 15.70
N GLU A 60 7.82 10.23 16.75
CA GLU A 60 8.03 9.18 17.74
C GLU A 60 6.74 8.79 18.46
N PHE A 61 5.93 9.77 18.89
CA PHE A 61 4.64 9.48 19.50
C PHE A 61 3.75 8.69 18.55
N VAL A 62 3.61 9.14 17.29
CA VAL A 62 2.76 8.50 16.28
C VAL A 62 3.20 7.04 16.06
N VAL A 63 4.49 6.80 15.82
CA VAL A 63 5.02 5.45 15.58
C VAL A 63 4.78 4.52 16.77
N ARG A 64 5.02 5.02 17.99
CA ARG A 64 4.85 4.22 19.21
C ARG A 64 3.39 3.97 19.53
N ALA A 65 2.52 4.96 19.33
CA ALA A 65 1.08 4.85 19.53
C ALA A 65 0.41 3.95 18.49
N PHE A 66 0.92 3.91 17.24
CA PHE A 66 0.32 3.11 16.17
C PHE A 66 0.21 1.62 16.53
N LYS A 67 1.26 1.05 17.13
CA LYS A 67 1.25 -0.35 17.61
C LYS A 67 0.98 -0.50 19.10
N GLY A 68 1.45 0.45 19.92
CA GLY A 68 1.37 0.36 21.38
C GLY A 68 0.08 0.91 21.99
N GLY A 69 -0.70 1.67 21.23
CA GLY A 69 -1.81 2.49 21.72
C GLY A 69 -1.33 3.80 22.35
N THR A 70 -2.18 4.82 22.33
CA THR A 70 -1.88 6.19 22.80
C THR A 70 -1.45 6.23 24.26
N LYS A 71 -2.10 5.43 25.13
CA LYS A 71 -1.75 5.30 26.56
C LYS A 71 -0.32 4.81 26.82
N LYS A 72 0.28 4.04 25.90
CA LYS A 72 1.64 3.49 26.03
C LYS A 72 2.64 4.18 25.11
N ALA A 73 2.25 5.25 24.43
CA ALA A 73 3.09 5.91 23.43
C ALA A 73 4.44 6.37 24.00
N THR A 74 4.49 6.78 25.27
CA THR A 74 5.72 7.21 25.97
C THR A 74 6.34 6.12 26.85
N HIS A 75 5.65 4.99 27.05
CA HIS A 75 6.09 3.93 27.96
C HIS A 75 7.25 3.11 27.37
N LYS A 76 8.24 2.70 28.19
CA LYS A 76 9.46 1.98 27.74
C LYS A 76 9.16 0.76 26.87
N SER A 77 8.05 0.07 27.07
CA SER A 77 7.63 -1.09 26.29
C SER A 77 7.40 -0.82 24.80
N THR A 78 7.20 0.43 24.38
CA THR A 78 6.97 0.82 22.97
C THR A 78 8.21 1.38 22.29
N LEU A 79 9.32 1.58 23.03
CA LEU A 79 10.55 2.19 22.51
C LEU A 79 11.17 1.37 21.37
N SER A 80 11.02 0.04 21.39
CA SER A 80 11.51 -0.83 20.32
C SER A 80 10.86 -0.54 18.96
N TYR A 81 9.62 -0.03 18.93
CA TYR A 81 8.95 0.35 17.68
C TYR A 81 9.61 1.58 17.05
N TRP A 82 9.91 2.59 17.87
CA TRP A 82 10.63 3.78 17.41
C TRP A 82 12.02 3.43 16.91
N LYS A 83 12.81 2.67 17.68
CA LYS A 83 14.16 2.24 17.27
C LYS A 83 14.19 1.53 15.92
N ARG A 84 13.24 0.62 15.68
CA ARG A 84 13.13 -0.09 14.40
C ARG A 84 12.76 0.85 13.26
N TYR A 85 11.83 1.77 13.51
CA TYR A 85 11.42 2.78 12.54
C TYR A 85 12.58 3.71 12.16
N SER A 86 13.26 4.30 13.14
CA SER A 86 14.40 5.20 12.92
C SER A 86 15.51 4.51 12.13
N SER A 87 15.85 3.26 12.50
CA SER A 87 16.86 2.48 11.77
C SER A 87 16.51 2.29 10.29
N VAL A 88 15.24 2.00 9.97
CA VAL A 88 14.80 1.90 8.57
C VAL A 88 14.82 3.28 7.90
N LYS A 89 14.31 4.31 8.57
CA LYS A 89 14.25 5.69 8.05
C LYS A 89 15.63 6.24 7.70
N GLU A 90 16.64 5.98 8.53
CA GLU A 90 18.04 6.38 8.30
C GLU A 90 18.68 5.63 7.13
N SER A 91 18.20 4.42 6.82
CA SER A 91 18.68 3.64 5.67
C SER A 91 18.07 4.07 4.32
N LEU A 92 17.00 4.87 4.34
CA LEU A 92 16.36 5.33 3.11
C LEU A 92 17.18 6.44 2.45
N PRO A 93 17.25 6.49 1.11
CA PRO A 93 17.92 7.59 0.41
C PRO A 93 17.33 8.92 0.87
N SER A 94 18.19 9.87 1.25
CA SER A 94 17.76 11.22 1.61
C SER A 94 16.99 11.82 0.43
N ARG A 95 15.81 12.41 0.70
CA ARG A 95 14.89 12.97 -0.30
C ARG A 95 15.50 14.11 -1.15
N LYS A 96 16.76 14.48 -0.94
CA LYS A 96 17.49 15.56 -1.62
C LYS A 96 17.78 15.31 -3.12
N HIS A 97 17.06 14.42 -3.79
CA HIS A 97 17.28 14.10 -5.20
C HIS A 97 15.97 13.93 -5.99
N LEU A 98 15.02 14.84 -5.76
CA LEU A 98 13.82 14.99 -6.61
C LEU A 98 13.76 16.35 -7.29
N ASP A 99 14.77 17.21 -7.11
CA ASP A 99 14.84 18.53 -7.74
C ASP A 99 16.25 18.70 -8.32
N GLY A 100 16.38 18.53 -9.64
CA GLY A 100 17.66 18.57 -10.34
C GLY A 100 17.78 17.51 -11.43
N GLY A 101 17.10 17.73 -12.57
CA GLY A 101 17.61 17.18 -13.82
C GLY A 101 18.99 17.79 -14.12
N PRO A 102 19.91 17.01 -14.70
CA PRO A 102 20.23 17.29 -16.08
C PRO A 102 20.38 16.06 -16.99
N SER A 103 20.14 16.36 -18.26
CA SER A 103 20.27 15.56 -19.48
C SER A 103 21.73 15.25 -19.84
N LEU A 104 21.87 14.33 -20.83
CA LEU A 104 23.05 14.01 -21.68
C LEU A 104 24.08 13.07 -21.02
N ASN A 105 24.65 12.03 -21.66
CA ASN A 105 24.61 11.55 -23.03
C ASN A 105 25.10 10.09 -23.11
N GLU A 106 24.77 9.48 -24.24
CA GLU A 106 25.23 8.23 -24.87
C GLU A 106 26.68 7.78 -24.61
N ALA A 107 26.91 6.46 -24.56
CA ALA A 107 27.48 5.71 -25.69
C ALA A 107 27.66 4.20 -25.41
N ALA A 108 27.20 3.39 -26.38
CA ALA A 108 27.72 2.12 -26.92
C ALA A 108 28.14 0.98 -25.96
N GLY A 109 27.83 -0.29 -26.20
CA GLY A 109 27.20 -0.96 -27.33
C GLY A 109 27.39 -2.48 -27.22
N SER A 110 26.47 -3.26 -27.78
CA SER A 110 26.78 -4.51 -28.54
C SER A 110 25.49 -5.20 -28.99
N ALA A 111 25.45 -5.45 -30.29
CA ALA A 111 24.41 -6.13 -31.08
C ALA A 111 24.39 -7.64 -30.79
N ALA A 112 23.21 -8.27 -30.65
CA ALA A 112 22.44 -9.04 -31.67
C ALA A 112 22.63 -10.59 -31.52
N PRO A 113 21.78 -11.47 -32.10
CA PRO A 113 20.64 -11.23 -32.98
C PRO A 113 19.30 -11.90 -32.58
N ALA A 114 18.25 -11.49 -33.30
CA ALA A 114 16.94 -12.12 -33.36
C ALA A 114 16.96 -13.39 -34.23
N LEU A 115 16.08 -14.34 -33.91
CA LEU A 115 15.62 -15.37 -34.84
C LEU A 115 14.09 -15.37 -34.86
N THR A 116 13.55 -15.29 -36.07
CA THR A 116 12.15 -15.54 -36.43
C THR A 116 11.91 -17.04 -36.55
N ASP A 117 10.73 -17.52 -36.19
CA ASP A 117 9.82 -18.21 -37.12
C ASP A 117 8.51 -18.60 -36.45
N ALA A 118 7.44 -18.51 -37.24
CA ALA A 118 6.07 -18.83 -36.90
C ALA A 118 5.71 -20.24 -37.38
N ALA A 119 4.96 -21.01 -36.57
CA ALA A 119 3.94 -21.95 -37.04
C ALA A 119 3.14 -22.48 -35.84
N GLY A 120 1.81 -22.50 -35.98
CA GLY A 120 0.90 -22.98 -34.96
C GLY A 120 0.90 -24.50 -34.81
N SER A 121 0.54 -24.95 -33.60
CA SER A 121 -0.21 -26.20 -33.41
C SER A 121 -0.87 -26.21 -32.03
N ALA A 122 -2.06 -26.78 -32.03
CA ALA A 122 -3.02 -26.81 -30.95
C ALA A 122 -2.54 -27.56 -29.70
N ALA A 123 -3.23 -27.26 -28.60
CA ALA A 123 -3.04 -27.75 -27.23
C ALA A 123 -2.77 -29.26 -27.08
N PRO A 124 -2.24 -29.65 -25.92
CA PRO A 124 -3.17 -30.21 -24.96
C PRO A 124 -3.13 -29.48 -23.62
N ALA A 125 -4.31 -29.39 -23.01
CA ALA A 125 -4.52 -28.92 -21.66
C ALA A 125 -3.68 -29.77 -20.69
N LEU A 126 -2.63 -29.16 -20.14
CA LEU A 126 -1.93 -29.74 -19.00
C LEU A 126 -2.66 -29.28 -17.75
N THR A 127 -3.26 -30.25 -17.06
CA THR A 127 -3.90 -30.12 -15.76
C THR A 127 -3.00 -29.37 -14.79
N ASP A 128 -3.39 -28.13 -14.49
CA ASP A 128 -2.69 -27.22 -13.58
C ASP A 128 -2.67 -27.83 -12.18
N THR A 129 -1.47 -28.19 -11.73
CA THR A 129 -1.20 -28.58 -10.35
C THR A 129 -1.37 -27.36 -9.44
N GLY A 130 -2.63 -27.00 -9.16
CA GLY A 130 -3.13 -26.44 -7.91
C GLY A 130 -2.37 -25.26 -7.26
N VAL A 131 -1.71 -24.38 -8.02
CA VAL A 131 -1.30 -23.09 -7.46
C VAL A 131 -2.51 -22.16 -7.55
N ALA A 132 -3.26 -22.04 -6.45
CA ALA A 132 -4.32 -21.04 -6.34
C ALA A 132 -3.68 -19.64 -6.40
N TYR A 133 -3.58 -19.09 -7.60
CA TYR A 133 -3.05 -17.74 -7.81
C TYR A 133 -3.97 -16.74 -7.11
N THR A 134 -3.38 -15.88 -6.27
CA THR A 134 -4.08 -14.71 -5.76
C THR A 134 -3.98 -13.60 -6.79
N TYR A 135 -5.13 -13.06 -7.19
CA TYR A 135 -5.23 -11.99 -8.18
C TYR A 135 -5.61 -10.66 -7.53
N TRP A 136 -5.03 -9.57 -8.03
CA TRP A 136 -5.36 -8.20 -7.64
C TRP A 136 -6.83 -7.88 -7.84
N ASP A 137 -7.42 -8.33 -8.95
CA ASP A 137 -8.83 -8.11 -9.29
C ASP A 137 -9.81 -8.71 -8.26
N SER A 138 -9.36 -9.67 -7.42
CA SER A 138 -10.16 -10.22 -6.30
C SER A 138 -9.97 -9.46 -4.98
N ARG A 139 -8.99 -8.55 -4.91
CA ARG A 139 -8.53 -7.86 -3.70
C ARG A 139 -8.64 -6.33 -3.78
N ALA A 140 -8.98 -5.77 -4.94
CA ALA A 140 -9.20 -4.35 -5.16
C ALA A 140 -10.51 -4.13 -5.93
N SER A 141 -11.12 -2.95 -5.79
CA SER A 141 -12.30 -2.61 -6.61
C SER A 141 -11.88 -2.34 -8.06
N PRO A 142 -12.81 -2.39 -9.02
CA PRO A 142 -12.52 -2.00 -10.40
C PRO A 142 -11.90 -0.60 -10.53
N GLU A 143 -12.36 0.34 -9.71
CA GLU A 143 -11.83 1.72 -9.67
C GLU A 143 -10.39 1.75 -9.15
N ASP A 144 -10.10 1.04 -8.05
CA ASP A 144 -8.75 0.94 -7.50
C ASP A 144 -7.80 0.23 -8.47
N MET A 145 -8.29 -0.75 -9.23
CA MET A 145 -7.53 -1.41 -10.30
C MET A 145 -7.22 -0.45 -11.45
N GLU A 146 -8.17 0.38 -11.86
CA GLU A 146 -7.96 1.39 -12.89
C GLU A 146 -6.90 2.41 -12.48
N GLU A 147 -6.92 2.85 -11.21
CA GLU A 147 -5.90 3.75 -10.65
C GLU A 147 -4.50 3.11 -10.69
N LEU A 148 -4.38 1.82 -10.37
CA LEU A 148 -3.10 1.09 -10.50
C LEU A 148 -2.63 1.00 -11.95
N TRP A 149 -3.54 0.74 -12.90
CA TRP A 149 -3.19 0.72 -14.32
C TRP A 149 -2.78 2.09 -14.87
N ASN A 150 -3.31 3.18 -14.29
CA ASN A 150 -2.95 4.54 -14.67
C ASN A 150 -1.64 5.02 -13.99
N HIS A 151 -1.14 4.30 -12.98
CA HIS A 151 0.11 4.66 -12.32
C HIS A 151 1.33 4.27 -13.19
N PRO A 152 2.21 5.22 -13.57
CA PRO A 152 3.25 5.01 -14.60
C PRO A 152 4.27 3.93 -14.23
N ASP A 153 4.67 3.86 -12.96
CA ASP A 153 5.61 2.82 -12.51
C ASP A 153 4.96 1.43 -12.49
N VAL A 154 3.66 1.34 -12.19
CA VAL A 154 2.93 0.07 -12.07
C VAL A 154 2.66 -0.51 -13.44
N ILE A 155 2.13 0.28 -14.38
CA ILE A 155 1.91 -0.18 -15.76
C ILE A 155 3.20 -0.67 -16.40
N LYS A 156 4.34 0.00 -16.13
CA LYS A 156 5.66 -0.42 -16.60
C LYS A 156 6.06 -1.78 -15.99
N GLU A 157 5.89 -1.96 -14.68
CA GLU A 157 6.21 -3.22 -14.00
C GLU A 157 5.32 -4.38 -14.47
N TRP A 158 4.01 -4.15 -14.56
CA TRP A 158 3.02 -5.14 -14.97
C TRP A 158 3.18 -5.52 -16.46
N THR A 159 3.42 -4.56 -17.35
CA THR A 159 3.67 -4.83 -18.78
C THR A 159 4.95 -5.64 -18.96
N LYS A 160 6.03 -5.28 -18.25
CA LYS A 160 7.30 -6.04 -18.27
C LYS A 160 7.11 -7.48 -17.79
N SER A 161 6.19 -7.70 -16.86
CA SER A 161 5.87 -9.02 -16.29
C SER A 161 4.81 -9.79 -17.09
N GLY A 162 4.31 -9.22 -18.19
CA GLY A 162 3.28 -9.83 -19.04
C GLY A 162 1.90 -9.93 -18.38
N GLU A 163 1.63 -9.12 -17.35
CA GLU A 163 0.33 -9.05 -16.71
C GLU A 163 -0.71 -8.38 -17.63
N LYS A 164 -1.98 -8.78 -17.50
CA LYS A 164 -3.08 -8.26 -18.31
C LYS A 164 -4.22 -7.81 -17.41
N ARG A 165 -4.95 -6.78 -17.85
CA ARG A 165 -6.18 -6.31 -17.18
C ARG A 165 -7.13 -7.48 -16.94
N GLY A 166 -7.70 -7.57 -15.74
CA GLY A 166 -8.61 -8.66 -15.33
C GLY A 166 -7.94 -9.93 -14.79
N LYS A 167 -6.61 -10.06 -14.89
CA LYS A 167 -5.86 -11.25 -14.44
C LYS A 167 -4.50 -10.89 -13.84
N VAL A 168 -4.41 -9.77 -13.14
CA VAL A 168 -3.13 -9.32 -12.58
C VAL A 168 -2.81 -10.15 -11.34
N ARG A 169 -1.71 -10.90 -11.38
CA ARG A 169 -1.27 -11.73 -10.25
C ARG A 169 -0.56 -10.88 -9.19
N PHE A 170 -0.68 -11.29 -7.92
CA PHE A 170 0.23 -10.79 -6.90
C PHE A 170 1.66 -11.29 -7.16
N SER A 171 2.65 -10.50 -6.77
CA SER A 171 4.04 -10.96 -6.70
C SER A 171 4.18 -12.08 -5.68
N HIS A 172 5.09 -13.03 -5.90
CA HIS A 172 5.29 -14.19 -5.01
C HIS A 172 6.75 -14.33 -4.60
N ASP A 173 7.00 -14.55 -3.30
CA ASP A 173 8.36 -14.75 -2.80
C ASP A 173 8.89 -16.15 -3.16
N VAL A 174 10.14 -16.44 -2.79
CA VAL A 174 10.76 -17.76 -3.04
C VAL A 174 9.99 -18.93 -2.41
N LYS A 175 9.15 -18.65 -1.39
CA LYS A 175 8.26 -19.63 -0.73
C LYS A 175 6.84 -19.61 -1.30
N LYS A 176 6.62 -18.96 -2.44
CA LYS A 176 5.31 -18.81 -3.10
C LYS A 176 4.27 -18.11 -2.22
N ARG A 177 4.70 -17.21 -1.32
CA ARG A 177 3.79 -16.37 -0.54
C ARG A 177 3.52 -15.08 -1.31
N PRO A 178 2.25 -14.66 -1.45
CA PRO A 178 1.93 -13.42 -2.15
C PRO A 178 2.42 -12.20 -1.36
N TYR A 179 2.93 -11.20 -2.06
CA TYR A 179 3.36 -9.91 -1.50
C TYR A 179 3.11 -8.78 -2.51
N LEU A 180 3.15 -7.53 -2.04
CA LEU A 180 3.13 -6.36 -2.91
C LEU A 180 4.56 -5.95 -3.23
N SER A 181 4.86 -5.78 -4.52
CA SER A 181 6.13 -5.19 -4.93
C SER A 181 6.31 -3.80 -4.31
N ARG A 182 7.54 -3.29 -4.29
CA ARG A 182 7.81 -1.93 -3.81
C ARG A 182 7.06 -0.89 -4.64
N VAL A 183 6.90 -1.14 -5.94
CA VAL A 183 6.19 -0.26 -6.87
C VAL A 183 4.69 -0.28 -6.57
N GLU A 184 4.11 -1.46 -6.44
CA GLU A 184 2.69 -1.63 -6.09
C GLU A 184 2.35 -1.00 -4.73
N LEU A 185 3.17 -1.27 -3.71
CA LEU A 185 2.96 -0.72 -2.37
C LEU A 185 3.01 0.82 -2.36
N LYS A 186 3.98 1.39 -3.10
CA LYS A 186 4.11 2.85 -3.25
C LYS A 186 2.89 3.43 -3.96
N ALA A 187 2.47 2.84 -5.07
CA ALA A 187 1.30 3.30 -5.83
C ALA A 187 0.01 3.28 -4.99
N VAL A 188 -0.25 2.19 -4.26
CA VAL A 188 -1.41 2.11 -3.35
C VAL A 188 -1.36 3.24 -2.31
N ALA A 189 -0.20 3.53 -1.72
CA ALA A 189 -0.07 4.62 -0.76
C ALA A 189 -0.35 5.99 -1.41
N GLU A 190 0.22 6.26 -2.59
CA GLU A 190 0.05 7.52 -3.31
C GLU A 190 -1.39 7.75 -3.75
N ILE A 191 -2.08 6.72 -4.25
CA ILE A 191 -3.50 6.78 -4.63
C ILE A 191 -4.36 7.08 -3.40
N ILE A 192 -4.16 6.35 -2.29
CA ILE A 192 -4.91 6.57 -1.05
C ILE A 192 -4.72 8.00 -0.51
N LEU A 193 -3.46 8.46 -0.46
CA LEU A 193 -3.16 9.80 0.05
C LEU A 193 -3.82 10.87 -0.83
N SER A 194 -3.64 10.76 -2.14
CA SER A 194 -4.16 11.73 -3.12
C SER A 194 -5.68 11.80 -3.11
N LYS A 195 -6.35 10.65 -3.09
CA LYS A 195 -7.81 10.54 -3.21
C LYS A 195 -8.56 10.92 -1.93
N TYR A 196 -8.00 10.60 -0.75
CA TYR A 196 -8.76 10.66 0.50
C TYR A 196 -8.18 11.58 1.56
N LEU A 197 -6.88 11.88 1.51
CA LEU A 197 -6.19 12.54 2.61
C LEU A 197 -5.61 13.92 2.24
N SER A 198 -5.52 14.24 0.95
CA SER A 198 -5.11 15.55 0.43
C SER A 198 -6.12 16.69 0.66
N SER A 199 -7.41 16.39 0.90
CA SER A 199 -8.48 17.41 0.89
C SER A 199 -9.32 17.53 2.17
N ARG A 200 -9.01 16.78 3.23
CA ARG A 200 -9.82 16.84 4.47
C ARG A 200 -9.10 17.58 5.59
N GLU A 201 -9.35 18.88 5.73
CA GLU A 201 -9.44 19.47 7.07
C GLU A 201 -10.56 18.72 7.80
N ILE A 202 -10.20 17.84 8.73
CA ILE A 202 -11.19 17.14 9.55
C ILE A 202 -11.67 18.18 10.56
N LYS A 203 -12.78 18.87 10.25
CA LYS A 203 -13.49 19.65 11.27
C LYS A 203 -14.07 18.63 12.27
N PRO A 204 -13.73 18.72 13.57
CA PRO A 204 -14.38 17.90 14.59
C PRO A 204 -15.82 18.40 14.73
N THR A 205 -16.76 17.79 14.03
CA THR A 205 -18.18 18.02 14.27
C THR A 205 -18.65 17.03 15.32
N GLY A 206 -18.95 17.56 16.51
CA GLY A 206 -19.90 16.92 17.42
C GLY A 206 -19.37 16.70 18.83
N TRP A 207 -19.27 17.76 19.62
CA TRP A 207 -19.52 17.66 21.05
C TRP A 207 -20.76 18.49 21.35
N LYS A 208 -21.87 17.82 21.66
CA LYS A 208 -22.87 18.34 22.59
C LYS A 208 -22.65 17.62 23.91
N GLU A 209 -22.60 18.44 24.96
CA GLU A 209 -22.50 18.10 26.37
C GLU A 209 -23.40 16.93 26.78
N LEU A 210 -22.85 16.00 27.54
CA LEU A 210 -23.48 15.33 28.69
C LEU A 210 -22.41 15.04 29.74
#